data_AF-A0A506TYX2-F1
#
_entry.id   AF-A0A506TYX2-F1
#
_cell.length_a   1.000
_cell.length_b   1.000
_cell.length_c   1.000
_cell.angle_alpha   90.00
_cell.angle_beta   90.00
_cell.angle_gamma   90.00
#
_symmetry.space_group_name_H-M   'P 1'
#
loop_
_entity.id
_entity.type
_entity.pdbx_description
1 polymer ?
#
loop_
_entity_poly.entity_id
_entity_poly.type
_entity_poly.pdbx_seq_one_letter_code
_entity_poly.pdbx_strand_id
1 'polypeptide(L)'
;MAANELSDKGLSIFTFAAYHQLESGERVREIVLDDGKGHAADRKGLQELEDGEMIEPGSGERGMLTDAGEVKLDAIVAAIRGA
;
A
#
# COMPACT_ATOMS: atom_id res chain seq x y z
N MET A 1 10.29 10.37 17.42
CA MET A 1 10.82 9.80 16.17
C MET A 1 9.89 10.28 15.07
N ALA A 2 10.41 10.93 14.03
CA ALA A 2 9.58 11.35 12.92
C ALA A 2 9.12 10.08 12.21
N ALA A 3 7.83 9.73 12.35
CA ALA A 3 7.21 8.81 11.41
C ALA A 3 7.44 9.43 10.04
N ASN A 4 8.08 8.71 9.13
CA ASN A 4 8.21 9.16 7.75
C ASN A 4 6.76 9.18 7.21
N GLU A 5 6.11 10.34 7.30
CA GLU A 5 4.74 10.49 6.83
C GLU A 5 4.77 10.26 5.33
N LEU A 6 4.17 9.15 4.90
CA LEU A 6 3.97 8.86 3.48
C LEU A 6 3.29 10.06 2.84
N SER A 7 3.73 10.42 1.64
CA SER A 7 3.02 11.42 0.86
C SER A 7 1.64 10.90 0.43
N ASP A 8 0.77 11.79 -0.06
CA ASP A 8 -0.51 11.38 -0.65
C ASP A 8 -0.35 10.34 -1.77
N LYS A 9 0.80 10.32 -2.46
CA LYS A 9 1.10 9.31 -3.49
C LYS A 9 1.31 7.94 -2.85
N GLY A 10 2.11 7.84 -1.78
CA GLY A 10 2.27 6.58 -1.04
C GLY A 10 0.96 6.14 -0.35
N LEU A 11 0.22 7.10 0.23
CA LEU A 11 -1.08 6.83 0.85
C LEU A 11 -2.12 6.36 -0.16
N SER A 12 -2.08 6.84 -1.41
CA SER A 12 -3.03 6.39 -2.45
C SER A 12 -2.89 4.89 -2.75
N ILE A 13 -1.68 4.35 -2.71
CA ILE A 13 -1.39 2.92 -2.91
C ILE A 13 -2.00 2.10 -1.78
N PHE A 14 -1.78 2.50 -0.53
CA PHE A 14 -2.41 1.86 0.64
C PHE A 14 -3.93 2.01 0.64
N THR A 15 -4.45 3.14 0.19
CA THR A 15 -5.90 3.38 0.09
C THR A 15 -6.54 2.41 -0.89
N PHE A 16 -5.88 2.15 -2.02
CA PHE A 16 -6.33 1.16 -3.00
C PHE A 16 -6.31 -0.27 -2.42
N ALA A 17 -5.26 -0.64 -1.70
CA ALA A 17 -5.18 -1.91 -1.00
C ALA A 17 -6.28 -2.05 0.08
N ALA A 18 -6.52 -0.98 0.85
CA ALA A 18 -7.55 -0.94 1.88
C ALA A 18 -8.96 -1.08 1.29
N TYR A 19 -9.24 -0.45 0.15
CA TYR A 19 -10.49 -0.63 -0.59
C TYR A 19 -10.73 -2.12 -0.91
N HIS A 20 -9.73 -2.81 -1.48
CA HIS A 20 -9.85 -4.23 -1.82
C HIS A 20 -10.01 -5.14 -0.59
N GLN A 21 -9.30 -4.85 0.50
CA GLN A 21 -9.45 -5.59 1.75
C GLN A 21 -10.84 -5.40 2.37
N LEU A 22 -11.39 -4.19 2.32
CA LEU A 22 -12.72 -3.90 2.84
C LEU A 22 -13.83 -4.52 1.98
N GLU A 23 -13.66 -4.53 0.65
CA GLU A 23 -14.63 -5.09 -0.29
C GLU A 23 -14.65 -6.62 -0.25
N SER A 24 -13.49 -7.27 -0.27
CA SER A 24 -13.38 -8.73 -0.24
C SER A 24 -13.54 -9.34 1.15
N GLY A 25 -13.23 -8.58 2.21
CA GLY A 25 -13.11 -9.09 3.58
C GLY A 25 -11.85 -9.93 3.85
N GLU A 26 -11.00 -10.12 2.84
CA GLU A 26 -9.75 -10.87 2.95
C GLU A 26 -8.56 -9.95 3.21
N ARG A 27 -7.54 -10.47 3.92
CA ARG A 27 -6.31 -9.74 4.16
C ARG A 27 -5.52 -9.60 2.87
N VAL A 28 -5.18 -8.37 2.49
CA VAL A 28 -4.37 -8.09 1.30
C VAL A 28 -2.88 -8.24 1.63
N ARG A 29 -2.18 -9.01 0.79
CA ARG A 29 -0.72 -9.19 0.86
C ARG A 29 0.01 -8.70 -0.38
N GLU A 30 -0.67 -8.71 -1.53
CA GLU A 30 -0.17 -8.17 -2.78
C GLU A 30 -1.01 -6.97 -3.19
N ILE A 31 -0.34 -5.88 -3.56
CA ILE A 31 -0.96 -4.69 -4.13
C ILE A 31 -0.74 -4.70 -5.63
N VAL A 32 -1.80 -4.48 -6.41
CA VAL A 32 -1.67 -4.26 -7.85
C VAL A 32 -1.10 -2.85 -8.06
N LEU A 33 0.09 -2.79 -8.65
CA LEU A 33 0.82 -1.55 -8.95
C LEU A 33 0.62 -1.09 -10.39
N ASP A 34 0.26 -2.00 -11.29
CA ASP A 34 -0.19 -1.69 -12.65
C ASP A 34 -1.34 -2.63 -13.01
N ASP A 35 -2.50 -2.07 -13.35
CA ASP A 35 -3.68 -2.86 -13.70
C ASP A 35 -3.73 -3.28 -15.18
N GLY A 36 -2.75 -2.84 -15.98
CA GLY A 36 -2.68 -3.09 -17.42
C GLY A 36 -3.78 -2.39 -18.23
N LYS A 37 -4.60 -1.55 -17.58
CA LYS A 37 -5.73 -0.81 -18.18
C LYS A 37 -5.50 0.71 -18.17
N GLY A 38 -4.29 1.13 -17.82
CA GLY A 38 -3.87 2.53 -17.79
C GLY A 38 -3.81 3.14 -16.39
N HIS A 39 -4.11 2.37 -15.33
CA HIS A 39 -3.88 2.81 -13.95
C HIS A 39 -2.64 2.12 -13.39
N ALA A 40 -1.64 2.94 -13.09
CA ALA A 40 -0.44 2.51 -12.39
C ALA A 40 -0.25 3.35 -11.13
N ALA A 41 0.31 2.73 -10.09
CA ALA A 41 0.76 3.39 -8.90
C ALA A 41 1.77 4.49 -9.26
N ASP A 42 1.70 5.61 -8.53
CA ASP A 42 2.66 6.69 -8.74
C ASP A 42 4.07 6.21 -8.38
N ARG A 43 5.02 6.38 -9.31
CA ARG A 43 6.40 5.89 -9.13
C ARG A 43 7.09 6.47 -7.89
N LYS A 44 6.80 7.72 -7.51
CA LYS A 44 7.39 8.30 -6.29
C LYS A 44 6.76 7.69 -5.04
N GLY A 45 5.45 7.45 -5.06
CA GLY A 45 4.77 6.74 -3.99
C GLY A 45 5.32 5.32 -3.82
N LEU A 46 5.55 4.60 -4.92
CA LEU A 46 6.17 3.27 -4.87
C LEU A 46 7.59 3.33 -4.28
N GLN A 47 8.41 4.27 -4.71
CA GLN A 47 9.76 4.45 -4.15
C GLN A 47 9.72 4.74 -2.65
N GLU A 48 8.77 5.57 -2.18
CA GLU A 48 8.60 5.84 -0.74
C GLU A 48 8.26 4.57 0.06
N LEU A 49 7.47 3.67 -0.52
CA LEU A 49 7.13 2.38 0.09
C LEU A 49 8.34 1.42 0.10
N GLU A 50 9.13 1.38 -0.97
CA GLU A 50 10.36 0.58 -1.05
C GLU A 50 11.41 1.10 -0.05
N ASP A 51 11.67 2.41 -0.02
CA ASP A 51 12.61 3.04 0.90
C ASP A 51 12.17 2.90 2.37
N GLY A 52 10.86 2.82 2.60
CA GLY A 52 10.26 2.57 3.91
C GLY A 52 10.15 1.09 4.29
N GLU A 53 10.71 0.17 3.49
CA GLU A 53 10.64 -1.28 3.68
C GLU A 53 9.20 -1.80 3.85
N MET A 54 8.23 -1.14 3.25
CA MET A 54 6.80 -1.50 3.33
C MET A 54 6.37 -2.45 2.20
N ILE A 55 7.16 -2.51 1.13
CA ILE A 55 6.93 -3.38 -0.01
C ILE A 55 8.28 -4.00 -0.42
N GLU A 56 8.25 -5.23 -0.91
CA GLU A 56 9.44 -5.87 -1.45
C GLU A 56 9.98 -5.08 -2.66
N PRO A 57 11.29 -4.81 -2.73
CA PRO A 57 11.87 -4.01 -3.79
C PRO A 57 11.83 -4.72 -5.15
N GLY A 58 11.73 -3.95 -6.24
CA GLY A 58 11.68 -4.51 -7.59
C GLY A 58 10.33 -5.15 -7.91
N SER A 59 9.29 -4.71 -7.20
CA SER A 59 7.90 -5.04 -7.49
C SER A 59 7.53 -4.61 -8.91
N GLY A 60 7.09 -5.58 -9.73
CA GLY A 60 6.64 -5.33 -11.11
C GLY A 60 5.21 -4.80 -11.15
N GLU A 61 4.33 -5.51 -11.83
CA GLU A 61 2.89 -5.18 -11.89
C GLU A 61 2.18 -5.39 -10.53
N ARG A 62 2.80 -6.16 -9.64
CA ARG A 62 2.33 -6.42 -8.29
C ARG A 62 3.47 -6.25 -7.31
N GLY A 63 3.16 -5.67 -6.16
CA GLY A 63 4.11 -5.56 -5.07
C GLY A 63 3.64 -6.27 -3.81
N MET A 64 4.55 -7.03 -3.23
CA MET A 64 4.30 -7.82 -2.03
C MET A 64 4.55 -6.94 -0.80
N LEU A 65 3.55 -6.82 0.07
CA LEU A 65 3.71 -6.15 1.35
C LEU A 65 4.69 -6.94 2.22
N THR A 66 5.60 -6.22 2.87
CA THR A 66 6.37 -6.75 3.98
C THR A 66 5.51 -6.77 5.25
N ASP A 67 6.03 -7.33 6.34
CA ASP A 67 5.38 -7.25 7.65
C ASP A 67 5.09 -5.79 8.07
N ALA A 68 6.01 -4.87 7.78
CA ALA A 68 5.83 -3.44 8.08
C ALA A 68 4.71 -2.83 7.22
N GLY A 69 4.63 -3.21 5.95
CA GLY A 69 3.56 -2.82 5.04
C GLY A 69 2.19 -3.34 5.48
N GLU A 70 2.11 -4.62 5.88
CA GLU A 70 0.87 -5.19 6.41
C GLU A 70 0.41 -4.46 7.67
N VAL A 71 1.32 -4.17 8.62
CA VAL A 71 1.00 -3.40 9.84
C VAL A 71 0.49 -2.00 9.50
N LYS A 72 1.08 -1.34 8.50
CA LYS A 72 0.64 -0.02 8.05
C LYS A 72 -0.75 -0.08 7.42
N LEU A 73 -1.02 -1.10 6.59
CA LEU A 73 -2.33 -1.31 5.99
C LEU A 73 -3.40 -1.59 7.05
N ASP A 74 -3.09 -2.45 8.02
CA ASP A 74 -4.01 -2.77 9.13
C ASP A 74 -4.37 -1.51 9.94
N ALA A 75 -3.39 -0.64 10.21
CA ALA A 75 -3.63 0.65 10.88
C ALA A 75 -4.53 1.59 10.04
N ILE A 76 -4.36 1.62 8.72
CA ILE A 76 -5.21 2.43 7.82
C ILE A 76 -6.65 1.88 7.79
N VAL A 77 -6.81 0.57 7.68
CA VAL A 77 -8.13 -0.08 7.69
C VAL A 77 -8.84 0.15 9.03
N ALA A 78 -8.12 0.08 10.15
CA ALA A 78 -8.66 0.40 11.47
C ALA A 78 -9.16 1.85 11.53
N ALA A 79 -8.35 2.80 11.05
CA ALA A 79 -8.73 4.21 11.01
C ALA A 79 -9.98 4.46 10.14
N ILE A 80 -10.10 3.80 8.98
CA ILE A 80 -11.30 3.89 8.11
C ILE A 80 -12.54 3.36 8.84
N ARG A 81 -12.39 2.29 9.63
CA ARG A 81 -13.48 1.73 10.45
C ARG A 81 -13.82 2.58 11.67
N GLY A 82 -13.02 3.59 11.99
CA GLY A 82 -13.16 4.39 13.21
C GLY A 82 -12.79 3.64 14.48
N ALA A 83 -11.88 2.66 14.37
CA ALA A 83 -11.39 1.81 15.47
C ALA A 83 -9.99 2.21 15.93
#